data_AF-A0A2T7T132-F1
#
_entry.id   AF-A0A2T7T132-F1
#
_cell.length_a   1.000
_cell.length_b   1.000
_cell.length_c   1.000
_cell.angle_alpha   90.00
_cell.angle_beta   90.00
_cell.angle_gamma   90.00
#
_symmetry.space_group_name_H-M   'P 1'
#
loop_
_entity.id
_entity.type
_entity.pdbx_description
1 polymer ?
#
loop_
_entity_poly.entity_id
_entity_poly.type
_entity_poly.pdbx_seq_one_letter_code
_entity_poly.pdbx_strand_id
1 'polypeptide(L)'
;MAFANPDHQGAVADADPAAPRLLRWRDNPPTFLANCTSNAMSQIAADTTTVSSPMLWTDSLNTGDARMDDTHHEFMAMVNQILATPEEDQLPVYKAFLNHTVEHFAQEERWMLATGFSADNCHAEHHATILETMRVVEAHYLDTDKQIITRMAEALIEWFPGHAASMDAGLAAHLKSVGFDSVTETLADPSLIQNVTMSGCGSVSCS
;
A
#
# COMPACT_ATOMS: atom_id res chain seq x y z
N MET A 1 -24.79 -4.87 -66.52
CA MET A 1 -23.64 -3.99 -66.26
C MET A 1 -23.69 -3.59 -64.79
N ALA A 2 -22.60 -3.83 -64.08
CA ALA A 2 -22.32 -3.43 -62.69
C ALA A 2 -22.22 -1.87 -62.59
N PHE A 3 -22.20 -1.19 -61.44
CA PHE A 3 -21.34 -1.37 -60.26
C PHE A 3 -21.83 -0.57 -59.03
N ALA A 4 -21.52 -1.13 -57.84
CA ALA A 4 -21.01 -0.53 -56.59
C ALA A 4 -21.76 0.58 -55.80
N ASN A 5 -21.97 0.25 -54.51
CA ASN A 5 -22.05 1.09 -53.29
C ASN A 5 -20.66 1.74 -52.99
N PRO A 6 -20.40 2.70 -52.03
CA PRO A 6 -21.01 2.80 -50.69
C PRO A 6 -21.10 4.19 -49.98
N ASP A 7 -21.66 4.12 -48.76
CA ASP A 7 -21.33 4.87 -47.53
C ASP A 7 -22.12 6.10 -47.03
N HIS A 8 -22.64 5.90 -45.80
CA HIS A 8 -22.46 6.69 -44.56
C HIS A 8 -23.48 7.75 -44.06
N GLN A 9 -23.82 7.57 -42.76
CA GLN A 9 -24.21 8.54 -41.70
C GLN A 9 -25.71 8.87 -41.59
N GLY A 10 -26.35 8.95 -40.41
CA GLY A 10 -25.93 8.85 -39.01
C GLY A 10 -27.07 9.34 -38.11
N ALA A 11 -27.23 8.77 -36.91
CA ALA A 11 -27.88 9.41 -35.74
C ALA A 11 -27.83 8.44 -34.55
N VAL A 12 -26.72 8.45 -33.81
CA VAL A 12 -26.69 8.02 -32.41
C VAL A 12 -26.89 9.27 -31.56
N ALA A 13 -27.81 9.19 -30.62
CA ALA A 13 -28.13 10.24 -29.66
C ALA A 13 -26.91 10.63 -28.82
N ASP A 14 -26.85 11.92 -28.53
CA ASP A 14 -25.79 12.62 -27.81
C ASP A 14 -25.45 11.97 -26.46
N ALA A 15 -24.16 11.69 -26.26
CA ALA A 15 -23.57 11.38 -24.96
C ALA A 15 -23.04 12.66 -24.31
N ASP A 16 -23.37 12.81 -23.03
CA ASP A 16 -22.97 13.88 -22.09
C ASP A 16 -21.44 14.12 -22.07
N PRO A 17 -20.95 15.37 -22.25
CA PRO A 17 -19.53 15.69 -22.27
C PRO A 17 -18.85 15.75 -20.88
N ALA A 18 -19.53 15.41 -19.78
CA ALA A 18 -18.97 15.53 -18.42
C ALA A 18 -18.54 14.21 -17.74
N ALA A 19 -18.60 13.05 -18.42
CA ALA A 19 -18.13 11.79 -17.83
C ALA A 19 -16.60 11.61 -18.05
N PRO A 20 -15.77 11.48 -16.99
CA PRO A 20 -14.36 11.22 -17.16
C PRO A 20 -14.15 9.85 -17.80
N ARG A 21 -13.46 9.84 -18.96
CA ARG A 21 -13.06 8.63 -19.67
C ARG A 21 -12.22 7.74 -18.76
N LEU A 22 -12.78 6.59 -18.42
CA LEU A 22 -12.13 5.48 -17.73
C LEU A 22 -10.80 5.12 -18.40
N LEU A 23 -9.68 5.47 -17.76
CA LEU A 23 -8.36 4.95 -18.09
C LEU A 23 -8.32 3.49 -17.63
N ARG A 24 -8.10 2.56 -18.56
CA ARG A 24 -7.87 1.15 -18.23
C ARG A 24 -6.54 1.05 -17.47
N TRP A 25 -6.60 0.61 -16.20
CA TRP A 25 -5.46 0.40 -15.31
C TRP A 25 -4.30 -0.44 -15.91
N ARG A 26 -4.59 -1.27 -16.93
CA ARG A 26 -3.57 -2.01 -17.70
C ARG A 26 -2.50 -1.14 -18.37
N ASP A 27 -2.81 0.13 -18.63
CA ASP A 27 -1.96 0.98 -19.48
C ASP A 27 -1.22 2.10 -18.72
N ASN A 28 -1.48 2.30 -17.42
CA ASN A 28 -0.82 3.33 -16.62
C ASN A 28 -0.88 3.05 -15.10
N PRO A 29 0.00 2.18 -14.56
CA PRO A 29 0.07 1.96 -13.12
C PRO A 29 0.54 3.24 -12.39
N PRO A 30 0.13 3.46 -11.14
CA PRO A 30 0.69 4.54 -10.31
C PRO A 30 2.21 4.41 -10.25
N THR A 31 2.91 5.55 -10.28
CA THR A 31 4.37 5.68 -10.43
C THR A 31 5.21 4.89 -9.43
N PHE A 32 4.60 4.37 -8.36
CA PHE A 32 5.22 3.44 -7.42
C PHE A 32 5.71 2.14 -8.09
N LEU A 33 5.09 1.68 -9.19
CA LEU A 33 5.46 0.43 -9.88
C LEU A 33 6.53 0.59 -10.98
N ALA A 34 6.94 1.80 -11.35
CA ALA A 34 7.74 2.03 -12.56
C ALA A 34 9.26 1.85 -12.39
N ASN A 35 9.78 1.75 -11.16
CA ASN A 35 11.23 1.86 -10.91
C ASN A 35 11.98 0.55 -10.61
N CYS A 36 11.35 -0.63 -10.73
CA CYS A 36 12.03 -1.91 -10.46
C CYS A 36 12.08 -2.92 -11.62
N THR A 37 11.69 -2.55 -12.84
CA THR A 37 11.81 -3.48 -13.98
C THR A 37 13.11 -3.28 -14.74
N SER A 38 14.11 -4.12 -14.46
CA SER A 38 15.04 -4.52 -15.52
C SER A 38 15.36 -6.01 -15.44
N ASN A 39 15.09 -6.68 -16.56
CA ASN A 39 15.36 -8.07 -16.92
C ASN A 39 14.45 -9.17 -16.34
N ALA A 40 13.31 -9.41 -17.01
CA ALA A 40 13.20 -10.54 -17.94
C ALA A 40 11.82 -10.55 -18.61
N MET A 41 11.76 -10.28 -19.92
CA MET A 41 10.62 -10.69 -20.74
C MET A 41 11.04 -11.86 -21.63
N SER A 42 10.51 -13.05 -21.34
CA SER A 42 10.02 -13.96 -22.38
C SER A 42 9.24 -15.15 -21.82
N GLN A 43 7.96 -15.17 -22.20
CA GLN A 43 7.13 -16.32 -22.59
C GLN A 43 6.75 -17.37 -21.52
N ILE A 44 5.44 -17.55 -21.29
CA ILE A 44 4.64 -18.68 -21.79
C ILE A 44 3.17 -18.48 -21.35
N ALA A 45 2.23 -18.79 -22.25
CA ALA A 45 0.81 -18.90 -21.96
C ALA A 45 0.50 -20.28 -21.35
N ALA A 46 -0.14 -20.32 -20.18
CA ALA A 46 -1.07 -21.36 -19.75
C ALA A 46 -1.66 -20.96 -18.39
N ASP A 47 -2.96 -21.18 -18.26
CA ASP A 47 -3.75 -21.24 -17.03
C ASP A 47 -2.95 -21.86 -15.87
N THR A 48 -2.35 -20.99 -15.07
CA THR A 48 -1.63 -21.36 -13.84
C THR A 48 -2.06 -20.33 -12.83
N THR A 49 -2.91 -20.74 -11.89
CA THR A 49 -3.10 -20.02 -10.63
C THR A 49 -1.73 -19.99 -9.97
N THR A 50 -0.95 -18.92 -10.22
CA THR A 50 0.31 -18.70 -9.52
C THR A 50 -0.07 -18.38 -8.09
N VAL A 51 0.01 -19.40 -7.23
CA VAL A 51 -0.15 -19.22 -5.79
C VAL A 51 1.04 -18.38 -5.34
N SER A 52 0.80 -17.11 -5.06
CA SER A 52 1.81 -16.22 -4.51
C SER A 52 2.29 -16.76 -3.16
N SER A 53 3.61 -16.78 -2.98
CA SER A 53 4.24 -17.28 -1.76
C SER A 53 3.78 -16.46 -0.56
N PRO A 54 3.43 -17.09 0.57
CA PRO A 54 3.01 -16.36 1.75
C PRO A 54 4.13 -15.44 2.27
N MET A 55 3.75 -14.30 2.82
CA MET A 55 4.66 -13.40 3.52
C MET A 55 5.10 -14.07 4.84
N LEU A 56 6.40 -14.35 4.97
CA LEU A 56 6.96 -15.02 6.14
C LEU A 56 7.72 -14.01 7.00
N TRP A 57 7.51 -14.07 8.31
CA TRP A 57 8.31 -13.27 9.24
C TRP A 57 9.76 -13.73 9.21
N THR A 58 10.68 -12.77 9.16
CA THR A 58 12.11 -12.98 9.28
C THR A 58 12.68 -11.97 10.26
N ASP A 59 13.82 -12.29 10.89
CA ASP A 59 14.43 -11.41 11.89
C ASP A 59 14.76 -10.00 11.36
N SER A 60 14.88 -9.85 10.04
CA SER A 60 15.08 -8.56 9.37
C SER A 60 13.89 -7.61 9.42
N LEU A 61 12.70 -8.10 9.79
CA LEU A 61 11.48 -7.29 9.94
C LEU A 61 11.28 -6.77 11.37
N ASN A 62 12.10 -7.21 12.33
CA ASN A 62 12.03 -6.67 13.69
C ASN A 62 12.50 -5.21 13.68
N THR A 63 11.61 -4.29 14.02
CA THR A 63 11.90 -2.85 14.16
C THR A 63 12.63 -2.55 15.47
N GLY A 64 12.49 -3.43 16.46
CA GLY A 64 13.03 -3.27 17.80
C GLY A 64 12.06 -2.61 18.79
N ASP A 65 10.83 -2.29 18.36
CA ASP A 65 9.70 -1.93 19.20
C ASP A 65 8.66 -3.06 19.16
N ALA A 66 8.42 -3.71 20.31
CA ALA A 66 7.56 -4.89 20.37
C ALA A 66 6.10 -4.59 20.00
N ARG A 67 5.60 -3.39 20.29
CA ARG A 67 4.20 -3.01 19.98
C ARG A 67 4.02 -2.79 18.48
N MET A 68 5.02 -2.21 17.82
CA MET A 68 5.08 -2.08 16.37
C MET A 68 5.19 -3.45 15.70
N ASP A 69 6.12 -4.30 16.16
CA ASP A 69 6.35 -5.64 15.62
C ASP A 69 5.09 -6.52 15.74
N ASP A 70 4.33 -6.44 16.85
CA ASP A 70 3.04 -7.13 17.00
C ASP A 70 2.02 -6.70 15.94
N THR A 71 1.93 -5.38 15.68
CA THR A 71 1.00 -4.82 14.67
C THR A 71 1.42 -5.25 13.26
N HIS A 72 2.73 -5.32 13.00
CA HIS A 72 3.30 -5.81 11.74
C HIS A 72 3.02 -7.31 11.53
N HIS A 73 3.12 -8.13 12.58
CA HIS A 73 2.73 -9.53 12.53
C HIS A 73 1.26 -9.71 12.13
N GLU A 74 0.36 -8.92 12.72
CA GLU A 74 -1.06 -8.90 12.36
C GLU A 74 -1.27 -8.54 10.88
N PHE A 75 -0.60 -7.47 10.41
CA PHE A 75 -0.65 -7.03 9.02
C PHE A 75 -0.29 -8.17 8.06
N MET A 76 0.85 -8.84 8.30
CA MET A 76 1.33 -9.94 7.46
C MET A 76 0.38 -11.15 7.50
N ALA A 77 -0.16 -11.48 8.68
CA ALA A 77 -1.12 -12.56 8.84
C ALA A 77 -2.40 -12.30 8.03
N MET A 78 -2.89 -11.04 8.02
CA MET A 78 -4.08 -10.66 7.26
C MET A 78 -3.83 -10.66 5.74
N VAL A 79 -2.66 -10.22 5.27
CA VAL A 79 -2.26 -10.34 3.85
C VAL A 79 -2.25 -11.81 3.42
N ASN A 80 -1.66 -12.69 4.23
CA ASN A 80 -1.66 -14.12 3.96
C ASN A 80 -3.07 -14.73 3.98
N GLN A 81 -3.95 -14.25 4.88
CA GLN A 81 -5.35 -14.68 4.91
C GLN A 81 -6.09 -14.28 3.63
N ILE A 82 -5.86 -13.08 3.09
CA ILE A 82 -6.44 -12.65 1.82
C ILE A 82 -6.01 -13.60 0.69
N LEU A 83 -4.71 -13.90 0.59
CA LEU A 83 -4.18 -14.79 -0.45
C LEU A 83 -4.67 -16.24 -0.33
N ALA A 84 -4.99 -16.69 0.89
CA ALA A 84 -5.58 -18.00 1.13
C ALA A 84 -7.11 -18.04 0.91
N THR A 85 -7.77 -16.89 0.74
CA THR A 85 -9.22 -16.78 0.56
C THR A 85 -9.55 -16.78 -0.94
N PRO A 86 -10.54 -17.57 -1.40
CA PRO A 86 -11.02 -17.52 -2.79
C PRO A 86 -11.41 -16.11 -3.20
N GLU A 87 -11.12 -15.73 -4.45
CA GLU A 87 -11.32 -14.37 -4.97
C GLU A 87 -12.74 -13.86 -4.74
N GLU A 88 -13.75 -14.71 -4.90
CA GLU A 88 -15.17 -14.40 -4.67
C GLU A 88 -15.52 -14.07 -3.20
N ASP A 89 -14.69 -14.51 -2.26
CA ASP A 89 -14.91 -14.40 -0.81
C ASP A 89 -13.92 -13.42 -0.14
N GLN A 90 -13.06 -12.75 -0.91
CA GLN A 90 -12.01 -11.88 -0.38
C GLN A 90 -12.51 -10.56 0.23
N LEU A 91 -13.69 -10.06 -0.16
CA LEU A 91 -14.14 -8.73 0.26
C LEU A 91 -14.27 -8.55 1.78
N PRO A 92 -14.87 -9.47 2.56
CA PRO A 92 -14.97 -9.31 4.01
C PRO A 92 -13.61 -9.29 4.71
N VAL A 93 -12.67 -10.17 4.30
CA VAL A 93 -11.32 -10.21 4.89
C VAL A 93 -10.51 -8.97 4.48
N TYR A 94 -10.69 -8.48 3.26
CA TYR A 94 -10.06 -7.26 2.78
C TYR A 94 -10.55 -6.02 3.53
N LYS A 95 -11.84 -5.91 3.83
CA LYS A 95 -12.38 -4.79 4.64
C LYS A 95 -11.84 -4.80 6.06
N ALA A 96 -11.74 -5.99 6.67
CA ALA A 96 -11.09 -6.12 7.97
C ALA A 96 -9.63 -5.66 7.91
N PHE A 97 -8.90 -6.07 6.86
CA PHE A 97 -7.52 -5.68 6.63
C PHE A 97 -7.33 -4.18 6.37
N LEU A 98 -8.22 -3.56 5.59
CA LEU A 98 -8.22 -2.11 5.39
C LEU A 98 -8.42 -1.36 6.71
N ASN A 99 -9.36 -1.80 7.56
CA ASN A 99 -9.56 -1.19 8.87
C ASN A 99 -8.33 -1.35 9.77
N HIS A 100 -7.74 -2.55 9.80
CA HIS A 100 -6.49 -2.81 10.53
C HIS A 100 -5.37 -1.87 10.05
N THR A 101 -5.18 -1.74 8.74
CA THR A 101 -4.15 -0.89 8.15
C THR A 101 -4.38 0.60 8.47
N VAL A 102 -5.64 1.06 8.49
CA VAL A 102 -5.99 2.41 8.93
C VAL A 102 -5.62 2.64 10.39
N GLU A 103 -5.93 1.69 11.28
CA GLU A 103 -5.62 1.79 12.71
C GLU A 103 -4.10 1.72 12.98
N HIS A 104 -3.40 0.83 12.27
CA HIS A 104 -1.94 0.69 12.28
C HIS A 104 -1.27 2.01 11.89
N PHE A 105 -1.56 2.55 10.70
CA PHE A 105 -0.93 3.80 10.27
C PHE A 105 -1.30 4.98 11.17
N ALA A 106 -2.55 5.06 11.63
CA ALA A 106 -2.96 6.09 12.59
C ALA A 106 -2.22 5.98 13.93
N GLN A 107 -1.85 4.78 14.37
CA GLN A 107 -1.04 4.56 15.57
C GLN A 107 0.36 5.14 15.40
N GLU A 108 1.06 4.76 14.34
CA GLU A 108 2.40 5.26 14.06
C GLU A 108 2.43 6.78 13.83
N GLU A 109 1.43 7.33 13.13
CA GLU A 109 1.29 8.77 12.92
C GLU A 109 1.08 9.54 14.23
N ARG A 110 0.30 9.00 15.18
CA ARG A 110 0.19 9.60 16.52
C ARG A 110 1.53 9.61 17.23
N TRP A 111 2.32 8.54 17.13
CA TRP A 111 3.64 8.47 17.75
C TRP A 111 4.63 9.44 17.10
N MET A 112 4.60 9.57 15.77
CA MET A 112 5.38 10.56 15.02
C MET A 112 5.08 11.98 15.53
N LEU A 113 3.81 12.37 15.58
CA LEU A 113 3.40 13.69 16.08
C LEU A 113 3.78 13.90 17.55
N ALA A 114 3.55 12.89 18.40
CA ALA A 114 3.86 12.95 19.82
C ALA A 114 5.35 13.10 20.12
N THR A 115 6.22 12.68 19.18
CA THR A 115 7.68 12.70 19.34
C THR A 115 8.38 13.73 18.45
N GLY A 116 7.63 14.66 17.85
CA GLY A 116 8.15 15.88 17.22
C GLY A 116 8.27 15.87 15.71
N PHE A 117 7.74 14.87 15.00
CA PHE A 117 7.65 14.89 13.54
C PHE A 117 6.65 15.96 13.08
N SER A 118 6.86 16.51 11.88
CA SER A 118 5.88 17.40 11.27
C SER A 118 4.62 16.64 10.81
N ALA A 119 3.49 17.34 10.73
CA ALA A 119 2.24 16.74 10.27
C ALA A 119 2.26 16.37 8.77
N ASP A 120 3.16 16.98 8.00
CA ASP A 120 3.41 16.76 6.57
C ASP A 120 4.68 15.94 6.33
N ASN A 121 5.03 15.05 7.26
CA ASN A 121 6.20 14.19 7.10
C ASN A 121 5.97 13.13 6.00
N CYS A 122 7.03 12.73 5.30
CA CYS A 122 6.99 11.79 4.18
C CYS A 122 6.47 10.39 4.54
N HIS A 123 6.57 9.97 5.82
CA HIS A 123 6.09 8.66 6.28
C HIS A 123 4.56 8.63 6.27
N ALA A 124 3.92 9.66 6.82
CA ALA A 124 2.47 9.83 6.73
C ALA A 124 1.98 9.97 5.28
N GLU A 125 2.74 10.61 4.39
CA GLU A 125 2.40 10.69 2.96
C GLU A 125 2.41 9.32 2.26
N HIS A 126 3.38 8.46 2.60
CA HIS A 126 3.41 7.08 2.12
C HIS A 126 2.20 6.27 2.62
N HIS A 127 1.86 6.39 3.91
CA HIS A 127 0.65 5.78 4.48
C HIS A 127 -0.62 6.21 3.75
N ALA A 128 -0.79 7.51 3.54
CA ALA A 128 -1.93 8.07 2.83
C ALA A 128 -2.06 7.52 1.40
N THR A 129 -0.93 7.37 0.69
CA THR A 129 -0.89 6.81 -0.66
C THR A 129 -1.34 5.34 -0.71
N ILE A 130 -0.87 4.53 0.25
CA ILE A 130 -1.28 3.12 0.36
C ILE A 130 -2.78 3.02 0.69
N LEU A 131 -3.28 3.78 1.67
CA LEU A 131 -4.70 3.75 2.05
C LEU A 131 -5.62 4.21 0.92
N GLU A 132 -5.23 5.23 0.15
CA GLU A 132 -6.01 5.66 -1.01
C GLU A 132 -6.09 4.56 -2.07
N THR A 133 -4.96 3.91 -2.35
CA THR A 133 -4.90 2.77 -3.28
C THR A 133 -5.82 1.65 -2.80
N MET A 134 -5.80 1.32 -1.51
CA MET A 134 -6.65 0.26 -0.94
C MET A 134 -8.15 0.58 -1.05
N ARG A 135 -8.55 1.84 -0.85
CA ARG A 135 -9.96 2.25 -1.02
C ARG A 135 -10.42 2.12 -2.47
N VAL A 136 -9.56 2.46 -3.42
CA VAL A 136 -9.81 2.29 -4.85
C VAL A 136 -9.97 0.81 -5.21
N VAL A 137 -9.14 -0.08 -4.63
CA VAL A 137 -9.24 -1.54 -4.81
C VAL A 137 -10.59 -2.09 -4.35
N GLU A 138 -11.10 -1.65 -3.19
CA GLU A 138 -12.44 -2.05 -2.72
C GLU A 138 -13.53 -1.69 -3.74
N ALA A 139 -13.51 -0.46 -4.25
CA ALA A 139 -14.49 0.02 -5.22
C ALA A 139 -14.47 -0.79 -6.53
N HIS A 140 -13.27 -1.10 -7.05
CA HIS A 140 -13.12 -1.89 -8.27
C HIS A 140 -13.50 -3.37 -8.10
N TYR A 141 -13.26 -3.94 -6.93
CA TYR A 141 -13.69 -5.30 -6.62
C TYR A 141 -15.22 -5.44 -6.67
N LEU A 142 -15.93 -4.43 -6.17
CA LEU A 142 -17.40 -4.40 -6.17
C LEU A 142 -17.99 -4.23 -7.58
N ASP A 143 -17.27 -3.55 -8.47
CA ASP A 143 -17.73 -3.24 -9.82
C ASP A 143 -17.48 -4.39 -10.80
N THR A 144 -16.20 -4.68 -11.10
CA THR A 144 -15.87 -5.48 -12.30
C THR A 144 -14.67 -6.44 -12.16
N ASP A 145 -13.80 -6.31 -11.15
CA ASP A 145 -12.56 -7.09 -11.07
C ASP A 145 -12.37 -7.84 -9.75
N LYS A 146 -12.67 -9.15 -9.72
CA LYS A 146 -12.51 -9.99 -8.53
C LYS A 146 -11.05 -10.31 -8.17
N GLN A 147 -10.11 -10.14 -9.10
CA GLN A 147 -8.69 -10.42 -8.87
C GLN A 147 -7.94 -9.24 -8.25
N ILE A 148 -8.53 -8.05 -8.23
CA ILE A 148 -7.82 -6.83 -7.84
C ILE A 148 -7.36 -6.86 -6.37
N ILE A 149 -8.08 -7.54 -5.48
CA ILE A 149 -7.68 -7.73 -4.08
C ILE A 149 -6.44 -8.64 -3.99
N THR A 150 -6.40 -9.76 -4.71
CA THR A 150 -5.20 -10.61 -4.81
C THR A 150 -3.99 -9.81 -5.28
N ARG A 151 -4.13 -9.02 -6.36
CA ARG A 151 -3.04 -8.18 -6.88
C ARG A 151 -2.59 -7.12 -5.88
N MET A 152 -3.52 -6.55 -5.10
CA MET A 152 -3.17 -5.64 -4.00
C MET A 152 -2.36 -6.36 -2.91
N ALA A 153 -2.78 -7.55 -2.49
CA ALA A 153 -2.07 -8.33 -1.49
C ALA A 153 -0.64 -8.70 -1.95
N GLU A 154 -0.47 -9.05 -3.22
CA GLU A 154 0.84 -9.30 -3.84
C GLU A 154 1.72 -8.04 -3.85
N ALA A 155 1.18 -6.89 -4.22
CA ALA A 155 1.91 -5.62 -4.18
C ALA A 155 2.35 -5.25 -2.74
N LEU A 156 1.55 -5.60 -1.73
CA LEU A 156 1.91 -5.37 -0.33
C LEU A 156 3.02 -6.32 0.16
N ILE A 157 3.12 -7.55 -0.36
CA ILE A 157 4.26 -8.44 -0.11
C ILE A 157 5.57 -7.81 -0.58
N GLU A 158 5.55 -7.12 -1.72
CA GLU A 158 6.73 -6.46 -2.27
C GLU A 158 7.08 -5.16 -1.51
N TRP A 159 6.07 -4.36 -1.16
CA TRP A 159 6.26 -3.06 -0.51
C TRP A 159 6.64 -3.15 0.97
N PHE A 160 5.92 -3.98 1.74
CA PHE A 160 5.95 -3.96 3.20
C PHE A 160 7.35 -4.18 3.80
N PRO A 161 8.16 -5.17 3.35
CA PRO A 161 9.49 -5.37 3.93
C PRO A 161 10.43 -4.16 3.78
N GLY A 162 10.33 -3.45 2.65
CA GLY A 162 11.13 -2.25 2.41
C GLY A 162 10.68 -1.08 3.28
N HIS A 163 9.37 -0.90 3.45
CA HIS A 163 8.80 0.12 4.32
C HIS A 163 9.17 -0.12 5.79
N ALA A 164 8.94 -1.35 6.29
CA ALA A 164 9.25 -1.75 7.66
C ALA A 164 10.74 -1.58 8.01
N ALA A 165 11.64 -2.03 7.12
CA ALA A 165 13.09 -1.96 7.35
C ALA A 165 13.68 -0.54 7.21
N SER A 166 12.92 0.44 6.72
CA SER A 166 13.39 1.81 6.52
C SER A 166 12.65 2.81 7.40
N MET A 167 11.40 3.11 7.08
CA MET A 167 10.63 4.18 7.73
C MET A 167 10.21 3.76 9.14
N ASP A 168 9.66 2.55 9.28
CA ASP A 168 9.16 2.07 10.58
C ASP A 168 10.32 1.78 11.54
N ALA A 169 11.38 1.13 11.08
CA ALA A 169 12.61 0.96 11.86
C ALA A 169 13.23 2.30 12.27
N GLY A 170 13.16 3.33 11.41
CA GLY A 170 13.57 4.69 11.72
C GLY A 170 12.72 5.33 12.83
N LEU A 171 11.39 5.15 12.77
CA LEU A 171 10.48 5.58 13.81
C LEU A 171 10.77 4.86 15.13
N ALA A 172 10.86 3.53 15.14
CA ALA A 172 11.15 2.74 16.34
C ALA A 172 12.48 3.16 17.01
N ALA A 173 13.53 3.39 16.22
CA ALA A 173 14.80 3.91 16.72
C ALA A 173 14.64 5.30 17.36
N HIS A 174 13.85 6.19 16.76
CA HIS A 174 13.54 7.50 17.32
C HIS A 174 12.77 7.40 18.64
N LEU A 175 11.69 6.61 18.70
CA LEU A 175 10.89 6.37 19.91
C LEU A 175 11.79 5.95 21.07
N LYS A 176 12.68 4.99 20.83
CA LYS A 176 13.67 4.54 21.82
C LYS A 176 14.63 5.64 22.25
N SER A 177 15.07 6.50 21.32
CA SER A 177 16.03 7.57 21.62
C SER A 177 15.46 8.67 22.51
N VAL A 178 14.16 8.96 22.39
CA VAL A 178 13.45 9.97 23.21
C VAL A 178 12.78 9.36 24.45
N GLY A 179 12.89 8.04 24.63
CA GLY A 179 12.27 7.33 25.75
C GLY A 179 10.74 7.31 25.68
N PHE A 180 10.18 7.23 24.48
CA PHE A 180 8.75 7.01 24.26
C PHE A 180 8.40 5.56 24.58
N ASP A 181 7.39 5.34 25.40
CA ASP A 181 6.81 4.03 25.67
C ASP A 181 5.60 3.83 24.75
N SER A 182 5.73 2.97 23.74
CA SER A 182 4.70 2.65 22.76
C SER A 182 3.50 1.88 23.34
N VAL A 183 3.63 1.26 24.51
CA VAL A 183 2.53 0.57 25.19
C VAL A 183 1.66 1.55 25.95
N THR A 184 2.26 2.52 26.65
CA THR A 184 1.52 3.53 27.39
C THR A 184 1.25 4.81 26.59
N GLU A 185 1.86 4.95 25.42
CA GLU A 185 1.89 6.15 24.58
C GLU A 185 2.37 7.40 25.36
N THR A 186 3.43 7.24 26.19
CA THR A 186 3.94 8.33 27.03
C THR A 186 5.43 8.62 26.83
N LEU A 187 5.82 9.85 27.11
CA LEU A 187 7.22 10.29 27.19
C LEU A 187 7.61 10.53 28.64
N ALA A 188 8.69 9.89 29.08
CA ALA A 188 9.20 10.07 30.43
C ALA A 188 9.75 11.50 30.67
N ASP A 189 10.37 12.10 29.65
CA ASP A 189 10.90 13.46 29.70
C ASP A 189 10.57 14.22 28.40
N PRO A 190 9.49 15.03 28.38
CA PRO A 190 9.12 15.83 27.21
C PRO A 190 10.18 16.85 26.79
N SER A 191 11.16 17.20 27.65
CA SER A 191 12.23 18.14 27.28
C SER A 191 13.25 17.55 26.30
N LEU A 192 13.24 16.22 26.12
CA LEU A 192 14.04 15.52 25.10
C LEU A 192 13.49 15.71 23.69
N ILE A 193 12.22 16.10 23.56
CA ILE A 193 11.66 16.51 22.27
C ILE A 193 12.23 17.88 21.94
N GLN A 194 13.35 17.92 21.24
CA GLN A 194 13.70 19.13 20.51
C GLN A 194 12.70 19.27 19.36
N ASN A 195 12.32 20.49 18.98
CA ASN A 195 11.55 20.71 17.76
C ASN A 195 12.43 20.27 16.57
N VAL A 196 12.41 18.97 16.25
CA VAL A 196 13.13 18.43 15.12
C VAL A 196 12.20 18.61 13.93
N THR A 197 12.43 19.66 13.14
CA THR A 197 11.93 19.67 11.76
C THR A 197 12.70 18.57 11.00
N MET A 198 12.34 17.31 11.20
CA MET A 198 12.76 16.19 10.35
C MET A 198 12.06 16.39 9.00
N SER A 199 12.60 17.33 8.23
CA SER A 199 12.16 17.66 6.86
C SER A 199 12.73 16.66 5.85
N GLY A 200 13.52 15.69 6.32
CA GLY A 200 14.22 14.73 5.49
C GLY A 200 13.45 13.43 5.47
N CYS A 201 12.93 13.06 4.30
CA CYS A 201 12.72 11.66 3.97
C CYS A 201 14.07 10.97 4.10
N GLY A 202 14.24 10.25 5.21
CA GLY A 202 15.51 9.64 5.60
C GLY A 202 15.87 8.51 4.65
N SER A 203 16.34 8.84 3.45
CA SER A 203 17.21 7.95 2.71
C SER A 203 18.51 7.87 3.48
N VAL A 204 18.78 6.72 4.10
CA VAL A 204 20.16 6.27 4.29
C VAL A 204 20.88 6.43 2.95
N SER A 205 21.88 7.30 2.92
CA SER A 205 22.74 7.52 1.77
C SER A 205 23.38 6.18 1.36
N CYS A 206 23.04 5.66 0.18
CA CYS A 206 23.84 4.62 -0.45
C CYS A 206 25.15 5.25 -0.94
N SER A 207 26.27 4.88 -0.32
CA SER A 207 27.62 5.04 -0.87
C SER A 207 27.97 3.91 -1.82
#